data_AF-A6R5A6-F1
#
_entry.id   AF-A6R5A6-F1
#
_cell.length_a   1.000
_cell.length_b   1.000
_cell.length_c   1.000
_cell.angle_alpha   90.00
_cell.angle_beta   90.00
_cell.angle_gamma   90.00
#
_symmetry.space_group_name_H-M   'P 1'
#
loop_
_entity.id
_entity.type
_entity.pdbx_description
1 polymer ?
#
loop_
_entity_poly.entity_id
_entity_poly.type
_entity_poly.pdbx_seq_one_letter_code
_entity_poly.pdbx_strand_id
1 'polypeptide(L)'
;MGSSPVQGHPVTVSLKELEQGSVSFETLTEAFGPSSLGIIVVKDLPARFRDLRGAALSNASLVAALPPAELDALSSPASKYLVGWSCGQGNSSLRPLSTRSRGSYYV
;
A
#
# COMPACT_ATOMS: atom_id res chain seq x y z
N MET A 1 -12.82 1.23 -27.81
CA MET A 1 -13.70 1.77 -26.75
C MET A 1 -12.81 2.04 -25.55
N GLY A 2 -12.44 3.31 -25.30
CA GLY A 2 -11.62 3.67 -24.15
C GLY A 2 -12.46 3.56 -22.88
N SER A 3 -11.99 2.82 -21.88
CA SER A 3 -12.64 2.77 -20.57
C SER A 3 -12.60 4.17 -19.96
N SER A 4 -13.77 4.78 -19.75
CA SER A 4 -13.89 5.95 -18.88
C SER A 4 -13.22 5.65 -17.53
N PRO A 5 -12.52 6.62 -16.92
CA PRO A 5 -11.93 6.41 -15.60
C PRO A 5 -13.04 6.01 -14.63
N VAL A 6 -12.81 4.94 -13.88
CA VAL A 6 -13.72 4.50 -12.81
C VAL A 6 -13.79 5.64 -11.79
N GLN A 7 -14.92 6.36 -11.80
CA GLN A 7 -15.23 7.36 -10.78
C GLN A 7 -15.85 6.65 -9.57
N GLY A 8 -15.01 5.92 -8.84
CA GLY A 8 -15.41 5.33 -7.56
C GLY A 8 -15.08 6.30 -6.43
N HIS A 9 -15.98 6.43 -5.45
CA HIS A 9 -15.68 7.10 -4.20
C HIS A 9 -15.14 6.08 -3.18
N PRO A 10 -14.15 6.45 -2.35
CA PRO A 10 -13.64 5.54 -1.33
C PRO A 10 -14.68 5.34 -0.23
N VAL A 11 -15.10 4.09 -0.05
CA VAL A 11 -16.02 3.69 1.02
C VAL A 11 -15.28 3.76 2.35
N THR A 12 -15.86 4.44 3.34
CA THR A 12 -15.26 4.60 4.68
C THR A 12 -16.03 3.78 5.71
N VAL A 13 -15.33 2.93 6.45
CA VAL A 13 -15.89 2.05 7.49
C VAL A 13 -15.14 2.22 8.80
N SER A 14 -15.80 2.06 9.95
CA SER A 14 -15.10 2.10 11.24
C SER A 14 -14.35 0.80 11.53
N LEU A 15 -13.27 0.89 12.31
CA LEU A 15 -12.56 -0.29 12.78
C LEU A 15 -13.46 -1.22 13.60
N LYS A 16 -14.35 -0.65 14.42
CA LYS A 16 -15.28 -1.43 15.26
C LYS A 16 -16.27 -2.24 14.44
N GLU A 17 -16.81 -1.68 13.36
CA GLU A 17 -17.72 -2.40 12.46
C GLU A 17 -17.02 -3.57 11.76
N LEU A 18 -15.72 -3.41 11.42
CA LEU A 18 -14.90 -4.49 10.87
C LEU A 18 -14.63 -5.59 11.91
N GLU A 19 -14.29 -5.22 13.15
CA GLU A 19 -14.06 -6.16 14.25
C GLU A 19 -15.34 -6.95 14.60
N GLN A 20 -16.50 -6.30 14.53
CA GLN A 20 -17.80 -6.90 14.84
C GLN A 20 -18.44 -7.64 13.65
N GLY A 21 -17.90 -7.47 12.44
CA GLY A 21 -18.49 -8.03 11.23
C GLY A 21 -19.86 -7.43 10.87
N SER A 22 -20.14 -6.21 11.30
CA SER A 22 -21.44 -5.54 11.10
C SER A 22 -21.51 -4.74 9.80
N VAL A 23 -20.48 -4.80 8.94
CA VAL A 23 -20.47 -4.13 7.64
C VAL A 23 -21.45 -4.84 6.71
N SER A 24 -22.35 -4.06 6.10
CA SER A 24 -23.37 -4.61 5.20
C SER A 24 -22.76 -5.12 3.88
N PHE A 25 -23.41 -6.11 3.28
CA PHE A 25 -23.01 -6.62 1.97
C PHE A 25 -23.10 -5.55 0.86
N GLU A 26 -24.05 -4.62 0.97
CA GLU A 26 -24.20 -3.49 0.06
C GLU A 26 -22.98 -2.57 0.12
N THR A 27 -22.50 -2.25 1.32
CA THR A 27 -21.28 -1.45 1.53
C THR A 27 -20.03 -2.15 0.98
N LEU A 28 -19.94 -3.49 1.10
CA LEU A 28 -18.84 -4.25 0.50
C LEU A 28 -18.93 -4.27 -1.04
N THR A 29 -20.14 -4.33 -1.59
CA THR A 29 -20.37 -4.29 -3.05
C THR A 29 -20.03 -2.92 -3.61
N GLU A 30 -20.31 -1.84 -2.88
CA GLU A 30 -19.88 -0.49 -3.26
C GLU A 30 -18.34 -0.35 -3.22
N ALA A 31 -17.69 -0.98 -2.24
CA ALA A 31 -16.24 -0.89 -2.04
C ALA A 31 -15.41 -1.75 -3.01
N PHE A 32 -15.92 -2.93 -3.36
CA PHE A 32 -15.19 -3.96 -4.13
C PHE A 32 -15.91 -4.42 -5.41
N GLY A 33 -17.04 -3.81 -5.75
CA GLY A 33 -17.80 -4.12 -6.96
C GLY A 33 -17.12 -3.67 -8.27
N PRO A 34 -17.71 -4.02 -9.43
CA PRO A 34 -17.11 -3.78 -10.75
C PRO A 34 -16.91 -2.30 -11.10
N SER A 35 -17.64 -1.38 -10.46
CA SER A 35 -17.52 0.07 -10.62
C SER A 35 -16.83 0.76 -9.43
N SER A 36 -16.25 -0.01 -8.51
CA SER A 36 -15.63 0.49 -7.29
C SER A 36 -14.14 0.81 -7.47
N LEU A 37 -13.55 1.50 -6.49
CA LEU A 37 -12.09 1.67 -6.42
C LEU A 37 -11.35 0.39 -5.97
N GLY A 38 -12.05 -0.60 -5.40
CA GLY A 38 -11.44 -1.80 -4.84
C GLY A 38 -10.69 -1.57 -3.52
N ILE A 39 -10.97 -0.46 -2.83
CA ILE A 39 -10.35 -0.11 -1.55
C ILE A 39 -11.40 0.41 -0.56
N ILE A 40 -11.10 0.26 0.73
CA ILE A 40 -11.84 0.90 1.83
C ILE A 40 -10.92 1.80 2.65
N VAL A 41 -11.50 2.83 3.25
CA VAL A 41 -10.83 3.68 4.24
C VAL A 41 -11.33 3.29 5.62
N VAL A 42 -10.42 2.92 6.51
CA VAL A 42 -10.78 2.57 7.89
C VAL A 42 -10.64 3.81 8.79
N LYS A 43 -11.72 4.17 9.48
CA LYS A 43 -11.78 5.25 10.47
C LYS A 43 -11.89 4.71 11.90
N ASP A 44 -11.87 5.61 12.88
CA ASP A 44 -12.01 5.30 14.31
C ASP A 44 -10.91 4.38 14.85
N LEU A 45 -9.68 4.57 14.35
CA LEU A 45 -8.48 3.87 14.81
C LEU A 45 -8.11 4.29 16.24
N PRO A 46 -7.43 3.43 17.02
CA PRO A 46 -6.98 3.76 18.37
C PRO A 46 -6.12 5.03 18.38
N ALA A 47 -6.24 5.89 19.41
CA ALA A 47 -5.55 7.17 19.46
C ALA A 47 -4.02 7.06 19.25
N ARG A 48 -3.40 6.00 19.78
CA ARG A 48 -1.96 5.70 19.62
C ARG A 48 -1.52 5.52 18.16
N PHE A 49 -2.44 5.18 17.26
CA PHE A 49 -2.14 4.94 15.84
C PHE A 49 -1.54 6.17 15.19
N ARG A 50 -2.05 7.36 15.51
CA ARG A 50 -1.56 8.61 14.92
C ARG A 50 -0.09 8.83 15.25
N ASP A 51 0.27 8.63 16.50
CA ASP A 51 1.62 8.88 17.00
C ASP A 51 2.60 7.82 16.45
N LEU A 52 2.20 6.54 16.45
CA LEU A 52 2.99 5.46 15.86
C LEU A 52 3.20 5.64 14.35
N ARG A 53 2.14 6.03 13.62
CA ARG A 53 2.23 6.32 12.18
C ARG A 53 3.19 7.47 11.92
N GLY A 54 3.14 8.52 12.74
CA GLY A 54 4.08 9.64 12.67
C GLY A 54 5.53 9.16 12.81
N ALA A 55 5.83 8.44 13.89
CA ALA A 55 7.16 7.91 14.14
C ALA A 55 7.64 6.97 13.02
N ALA A 56 6.78 6.08 12.53
CA ALA A 56 7.12 5.14 11.45
C ALA A 56 7.45 5.87 10.14
N LEU A 57 6.66 6.88 9.76
CA LEU A 57 6.91 7.67 8.55
C LEU A 57 8.17 8.52 8.66
N SER A 58 8.42 9.12 9.83
CA SER A 58 9.66 9.85 10.09
C SER A 58 10.87 8.93 9.99
N ASN A 59 10.84 7.77 10.65
CA ASN A 59 11.94 6.80 10.57
C ASN A 59 12.14 6.27 9.16
N ALA A 60 11.06 5.98 8.41
CA ALA A 60 11.15 5.56 7.02
C ALA A 60 11.82 6.63 6.13
N SER A 61 11.54 7.91 6.38
CA SER A 61 12.20 9.01 5.65
C SER A 61 13.69 9.11 5.95
N LEU A 62 14.09 8.86 7.20
CA LEU A 62 15.51 8.84 7.59
C LEU A 62 16.25 7.67 6.93
N VAL A 63 15.66 6.47 6.94
CA VAL A 63 16.22 5.30 6.26
C VAL A 63 16.36 5.57 4.77
N ALA A 64 15.34 6.14 4.12
CA ALA A 64 15.38 6.44 2.69
C ALA A 64 16.43 7.50 2.30
N ALA A 65 16.92 8.29 3.27
CA ALA A 65 17.96 9.31 3.07
C ALA A 65 19.39 8.78 3.33
N LEU A 66 19.55 7.51 3.72
CA LEU A 66 20.86 6.91 3.95
C LEU A 66 21.69 6.81 2.65
N PRO A 67 23.02 6.76 2.75
CA PRO A 67 23.88 6.56 1.58
C PRO A 67 23.59 5.24 0.86
N PRO A 68 23.80 5.15 -0.46
CA PRO A 68 23.52 3.94 -1.25
C PRO A 68 24.17 2.67 -0.69
N ALA A 69 25.39 2.76 -0.17
CA ALA A 69 26.10 1.60 0.39
C ALA A 69 25.39 1.00 1.62
N GLU A 70 24.76 1.83 2.47
CA GLU A 70 23.99 1.35 3.62
C GLU A 70 22.64 0.79 3.19
N LEU A 71 22.00 1.42 2.20
CA LEU A 71 20.75 0.92 1.61
C LEU A 71 20.93 -0.44 0.92
N ASP A 72 22.07 -0.65 0.24
CA ASP A 72 22.39 -1.94 -0.38
C ASP A 72 22.61 -3.03 0.67
N ALA A 73 23.19 -2.71 1.83
CA ALA A 73 23.32 -3.65 2.95
C ALA A 73 21.95 -4.06 3.54
N LEU A 74 20.94 -3.21 3.42
CA LEU A 74 19.55 -3.51 3.82
C LEU A 74 18.78 -4.28 2.74
N SER A 75 19.35 -4.48 1.56
CA SER A 75 18.71 -5.20 0.46
C SER A 75 18.88 -6.72 0.63
N SER A 76 17.83 -7.48 0.36
CA SER A 76 17.88 -8.95 0.44
C SER A 76 17.47 -9.61 -0.89
N PRO A 77 18.43 -9.85 -1.80
CA PRO A 77 18.15 -10.53 -3.07
C PRO A 77 17.60 -11.95 -2.88
N ALA A 78 18.06 -12.65 -1.83
CA ALA A 78 17.59 -14.00 -1.49
C ALA A 78 16.08 -14.05 -1.19
N SER A 79 15.53 -12.95 -0.66
CA SER A 79 14.08 -12.81 -0.42
C SER A 79 13.28 -12.40 -1.66
N LYS A 80 13.93 -12.30 -2.83
CA LYS A 80 13.37 -11.65 -4.03
C LYS A 80 12.90 -10.21 -3.74
N TYR A 81 13.58 -9.52 -2.81
CA TYR A 81 13.25 -8.17 -2.37
C TYR A 81 11.85 -8.02 -1.74
N LEU A 82 11.28 -9.11 -1.21
CA LEU A 82 10.03 -9.06 -0.43
C LEU A 82 10.26 -8.48 0.98
N VAL A 83 11.51 -8.47 1.44
CA VAL A 83 11.93 -7.80 2.68
C VAL A 83 13.17 -6.95 2.42
N GLY A 84 13.33 -5.89 3.22
CA GLY A 84 14.47 -4.98 3.12
C GLY A 84 14.29 -3.87 2.10
N TRP A 85 15.40 -3.23 1.72
CA TRP A 85 15.42 -2.19 0.69
C TRP A 85 15.35 -2.81 -0.71
N SER A 86 14.65 -2.16 -1.63
CA SER A 86 14.49 -2.67 -2.99
C SER A 86 14.57 -1.61 -4.08
N CYS A 87 14.16 -0.37 -3.83
CA CYS A 87 14.18 0.75 -4.80
C CYS A 87 13.81 0.36 -6.25
N GLY A 88 12.86 -0.57 -6.44
CA GLY A 88 12.46 -1.05 -7.77
C GLY A 88 13.43 -2.02 -8.49
N GLN A 89 14.47 -2.52 -7.80
CA GLN A 89 15.44 -3.49 -8.34
C GLN A 89 14.86 -4.88 -8.63
N GLY A 90 13.68 -5.22 -8.08
CA GLY A 90 12.98 -6.47 -8.37
C GLY A 90 12.39 -6.60 -9.79
N ASN A 91 12.66 -5.64 -10.71
CA ASN A 91 12.02 -5.57 -12.02
C ASN A 91 13.00 -5.64 -13.22
N SER A 92 14.19 -6.22 -13.07
CA SER A 92 15.18 -6.25 -14.16
C SER A 92 14.89 -7.24 -15.30
N SER A 93 13.88 -8.10 -15.20
CA SER A 93 13.61 -9.12 -16.25
C SER A 93 12.46 -8.80 -17.20
N LEU A 94 11.55 -7.86 -16.93
CA LEU A 94 10.44 -7.57 -17.85
C LEU A 94 10.03 -6.09 -17.86
N ARG A 95 10.30 -5.45 -19.01
CA ARG A 95 9.72 -4.19 -19.53
C ARG A 95 10.44 -2.87 -19.14
N PRO A 96 10.91 -2.07 -20.13
CA PRO A 96 11.49 -0.77 -19.86
C PRO A 96 10.40 0.27 -19.54
N LEU A 97 10.68 1.11 -18.55
CA LEU A 97 10.16 2.47 -18.37
C LEU A 97 8.75 2.69 -17.76
N SER A 98 7.90 1.68 -17.50
CA SER A 98 6.52 1.92 -16.99
C SER A 98 6.25 1.54 -15.52
N THR A 99 7.27 1.22 -14.72
CA THR A 99 7.10 0.68 -13.34
C THR A 99 7.98 1.34 -12.29
N ARG A 100 8.76 2.38 -12.65
CA ARG A 100 9.59 3.13 -11.70
C ARG A 100 8.80 3.73 -10.51
N SER A 101 7.47 3.82 -10.64
CA SER A 101 6.56 4.41 -9.65
C SER A 101 5.62 3.41 -8.94
N ARG A 102 5.83 2.08 -9.05
CA ARG A 102 4.97 1.09 -8.36
C ARG A 102 5.78 0.24 -7.39
N GLY A 103 5.63 0.55 -6.10
CA GLY A 103 6.35 -0.05 -4.98
C GLY A 103 5.71 -1.33 -4.43
N SER A 104 5.30 -2.28 -5.27
CA SER A 104 5.14 -3.70 -4.89
C SER A 104 4.59 -4.53 -6.05
N TYR A 105 5.15 -5.74 -6.20
CA TYR A 105 4.56 -6.87 -6.91
C TYR A 105 4.51 -8.01 -5.91
N TYR A 106 3.36 -8.67 -5.79
CA TYR A 106 3.21 -9.92 -5.07
C TYR A 106 2.80 -10.98 -6.08
N VAL A 107 3.41 -12.17 -5.96
CA VAL A 107 3.14 -13.36 -6.81
C VAL A 107 1.76 -13.91 -6.49
#